data_AF-A0A7J6H5U3-F1
#
_entry.id   AF-A0A7J6H5U3-F1
#
_cell.length_a   1.000
_cell.length_b   1.000
_cell.length_c   1.000
_cell.angle_alpha   90.00
_cell.angle_beta   90.00
_cell.angle_gamma   90.00
#
_symmetry.space_group_name_H-M   'P 1'
#
loop_
_entity.id
_entity.type
_entity.pdbx_description
1 polymer ?
#
loop_
_entity_poly.entity_id
_entity_poly.type
_entity_poly.pdbx_seq_one_letter_code
_entity_poly.pdbx_strand_id
1 'polypeptide(L)'
;MLREITAQSDSSQVEGWWKTLWKTKVPPKFKHFVWKAYHSWLPTNSNLAKRGVKVDSNCTRCGSGQLEDVGHVLWGCKLSIEVWQRCGWWEHI
;
A
#
# COMPACT_ATOMS: atom_id res chain seq x y z
N MET A 1 -30.08 -2.58 3.62
CA MET A 1 -29.69 -1.73 2.47
C MET A 1 -28.29 -1.19 2.74
N LEU A 2 -27.28 -2.06 2.69
CA LEU A 2 -25.88 -1.65 2.79
C LEU A 2 -25.43 -1.31 1.37
N ARG A 3 -25.07 -0.05 1.13
CA ARG A 3 -24.53 0.39 -0.16
C ARG A 3 -23.13 -0.18 -0.31
N GLU A 4 -23.00 -1.19 -1.15
CA GLU A 4 -21.72 -1.59 -1.72
C GLU A 4 -21.19 -0.41 -2.55
N ILE A 5 -20.21 0.31 -1.99
CA ILE A 5 -19.41 1.27 -2.76
C ILE A 5 -18.44 0.43 -3.57
N THR A 6 -18.87 -0.09 -4.71
CA THR A 6 -17.93 -0.52 -5.74
C THR A 6 -17.35 0.75 -6.36
N ALA A 7 -16.12 1.09 -5.98
CA ALA A 7 -15.33 2.07 -6.69
C ALA A 7 -15.09 1.54 -8.10
N GLN A 8 -15.99 1.89 -9.03
CA GLN A 8 -15.92 1.51 -10.42
C GLN A 8 -14.81 2.36 -11.06
N SER A 9 -13.58 1.86 -10.99
CA SER A 9 -12.42 2.49 -11.61
C SER A 9 -12.53 2.35 -13.13
N ASP A 10 -12.71 3.47 -13.83
CA ASP A 10 -12.62 3.55 -15.28
C ASP A 10 -11.24 3.05 -15.73
N SER A 11 -11.23 1.96 -16.50
CA SER A 11 -10.00 1.29 -16.95
C SER A 11 -9.11 2.23 -17.77
N SER A 12 -9.69 3.24 -18.44
CA SER A 12 -8.97 4.23 -19.23
C SER A 12 -8.11 5.16 -18.37
N GLN A 13 -8.60 5.54 -17.17
CA GLN A 13 -7.91 6.42 -16.23
C GLN A 13 -6.73 5.69 -15.56
N VAL A 14 -6.94 4.43 -15.19
CA VAL A 14 -5.89 3.57 -14.61
C VAL A 14 -4.72 3.40 -15.60
N GLU A 15 -5.04 3.16 -16.88
CA GLU A 15 -4.03 3.06 -17.95
C GLU A 15 -3.26 4.39 -18.16
N GLY A 16 -3.96 5.52 -18.09
CA GLY A 16 -3.35 6.85 -18.16
C GLY A 16 -2.37 7.12 -17.01
N TRP A 17 -2.72 6.69 -15.79
CA TRP A 17 -1.87 6.86 -14.63
C TRP A 17 -0.57 6.05 -14.72
N TRP A 18 -0.64 4.80 -15.20
CA TRP A 18 0.56 3.98 -15.41
C TRP A 18 1.50 4.61 -16.43
N LYS A 19 0.99 5.12 -17.55
CA LYS A 19 1.79 5.84 -18.55
C LYS A 19 2.54 7.02 -17.94
N THR A 20 1.88 7.76 -17.05
CA THR A 20 2.50 8.87 -16.33
C THR A 20 3.59 8.38 -15.38
N LEU A 21 3.31 7.36 -14.54
CA LEU A 21 4.29 6.79 -13.61
C LEU A 21 5.55 6.33 -14.34
N TRP A 22 5.42 5.63 -15.46
CA TRP A 22 6.56 5.10 -16.21
C TRP A 22 7.41 6.19 -16.88
N LYS A 23 6.82 7.36 -17.19
CA LYS A 23 7.53 8.53 -17.75
C LYS A 23 8.28 9.36 -16.70
N THR A 24 8.00 9.20 -15.41
CA THR A 24 8.67 9.98 -14.34
C THR A 24 10.18 9.70 -14.28
N LYS A 25 10.98 10.70 -13.88
CA LYS A 25 12.44 10.60 -13.68
C LYS A 25 12.81 10.08 -12.29
N VAL A 26 12.09 9.07 -11.80
CA VAL A 26 12.40 8.39 -10.53
C VAL A 26 13.15 7.08 -10.80
N PRO A 27 13.94 6.56 -9.84
CA PRO A 27 14.61 5.27 -10.00
C PRO A 27 13.64 4.15 -10.37
N PRO A 28 14.01 3.21 -11.28
CA PRO A 28 13.12 2.11 -11.69
C PRO A 28 12.58 1.30 -10.52
N LYS A 29 13.41 1.07 -9.48
CA LYS A 29 13.00 0.39 -8.24
C LYS A 29 11.78 1.02 -7.57
N PHE A 30 11.65 2.34 -7.63
CA PHE A 30 10.51 3.05 -7.06
C PHE A 30 9.23 2.81 -7.88
N LYS A 31 9.33 2.86 -9.22
CA LYS A 31 8.19 2.57 -10.11
C LYS A 31 7.65 1.16 -9.88
N HIS A 32 8.56 0.17 -9.81
CA HIS A 32 8.20 -1.21 -9.50
C HIS A 32 7.58 -1.36 -8.10
N PHE A 33 8.09 -0.63 -7.11
CA PHE A 33 7.53 -0.64 -5.76
C PHE A 33 6.08 -0.13 -5.75
N VAL A 34 5.82 1.02 -6.39
CA VAL A 34 4.47 1.59 -6.52
C VAL A 34 3.54 0.62 -7.25
N TRP A 35 4.01 0.01 -8.34
CA TRP A 35 3.25 -1.00 -9.06
C TRP A 35 2.87 -2.19 -8.17
N LYS A 36 3.84 -2.73 -7.41
CA LYS A 36 3.57 -3.83 -6.47
C LYS A 36 2.62 -3.41 -5.34
N ALA A 37 2.74 -2.19 -4.83
CA ALA A 37 1.87 -1.67 -3.78
C ALA A 37 0.41 -1.61 -4.26
N TYR A 38 0.18 -1.01 -5.43
CA TYR A 38 -1.15 -0.90 -6.04
C TYR A 38 -1.83 -2.26 -6.24
N HIS A 39 -1.09 -3.24 -6.76
CA HIS A 39 -1.62 -4.58 -7.01
C HIS A 39 -1.68 -5.48 -5.76
N SER A 40 -1.36 -4.98 -4.56
CA SER A 40 -1.26 -5.80 -3.34
C SER A 40 -0.30 -6.99 -3.49
N TRP A 41 0.83 -6.75 -4.18
CA TRP A 41 1.89 -7.73 -4.38
C TRP A 41 3.00 -7.65 -3.35
N LEU A 42 3.00 -6.61 -2.51
CA LEU A 42 3.91 -6.52 -1.38
C LEU A 42 3.62 -7.67 -0.40
N PRO A 43 4.67 -8.28 0.20
CA PRO A 43 4.56 -9.42 1.08
C PRO A 43 4.12 -9.00 2.49
N THR A 44 2.97 -8.34 2.61
CA THR A 44 2.36 -8.02 3.90
C THR A 44 1.74 -9.29 4.51
N ASN A 45 1.62 -9.38 5.84
CA ASN A 45 1.08 -10.59 6.46
C ASN A 45 -0.33 -10.92 5.96
N SER A 46 -1.18 -9.92 5.71
CA SER A 46 -2.51 -10.15 5.12
C SER A 46 -2.43 -10.75 3.70
N ASN A 47 -1.48 -10.32 2.87
CA ASN A 47 -1.30 -10.88 1.52
C ASN A 47 -0.67 -12.28 1.56
N LEU A 48 0.22 -12.55 2.53
CA LEU A 48 0.78 -13.88 2.75
C LEU A 48 -0.29 -14.87 3.23
N ALA A 49 -1.12 -14.46 4.19
CA ALA A 49 -2.25 -15.25 4.68
C ALA A 49 -3.25 -15.56 3.55
N LYS A 50 -3.59 -14.57 2.71
CA LYS A 50 -4.42 -14.76 1.50
C LYS A 50 -3.84 -15.78 0.51
N ARG A 51 -2.52 -15.98 0.51
CA ARG A 51 -1.81 -16.95 -0.34
C ARG A 51 -1.61 -18.31 0.34
N GLY A 52 -2.22 -18.53 1.51
CA GLY A 52 -2.17 -19.81 2.23
C GLY A 52 -0.94 -20.00 3.12
N VAL A 53 -0.11 -18.97 3.31
CA VAL A 53 0.98 -19.00 4.28
C VAL A 53 0.39 -18.90 5.68
N LYS A 54 0.74 -19.84 6.57
CA LYS A 54 0.30 -19.82 7.97
C LYS A 54 1.04 -18.73 8.74
N VAL A 55 0.46 -17.53 8.75
CA VAL A 55 0.96 -16.36 9.47
C VAL A 55 -0.22 -15.62 10.11
N ASP A 56 0.00 -14.98 11.25
CA ASP A 56 -0.95 -14.02 11.80
C ASP A 56 -1.03 -12.81 10.85
N SER A 57 -2.24 -12.46 10.41
CA SER A 57 -2.47 -11.37 9.47
C SER A 57 -2.22 -9.99 10.07
N ASN A 58 -2.09 -9.90 11.39
CA ASN A 58 -1.97 -8.66 12.13
C ASN A 58 -0.52 -8.14 12.09
N CYS A 59 -0.37 -6.83 12.28
CA CYS A 59 0.91 -6.16 12.29
C CYS A 59 1.59 -6.37 13.64
N THR A 60 2.68 -7.14 13.64
CA THR A 60 3.50 -7.37 14.83
C THR A 60 4.42 -6.20 15.17
N ARG A 61 4.57 -5.24 14.24
CA ARG A 61 5.51 -4.12 14.37
C ARG A 61 4.99 -2.95 15.19
N CYS A 62 3.70 -2.64 15.07
CA CYS A 62 3.10 -1.49 15.75
C CYS A 62 2.40 -1.85 17.07
N GLY A 63 2.14 -3.15 17.31
CA GLY A 63 1.47 -3.61 18.52
C GLY A 63 0.01 -3.20 18.65
N SER A 64 -0.61 -2.62 17.62
CA SER A 64 -2.00 -2.13 17.67
C SER A 64 -3.05 -3.22 17.42
N GLY A 65 -2.62 -4.44 17.06
CA GLY A 65 -3.52 -5.51 16.65
C GLY A 65 -4.26 -5.23 15.33
N GLN A 66 -3.84 -4.23 14.54
CA GLN A 66 -4.41 -3.97 13.22
C GLN A 66 -3.91 -4.95 12.15
N LEU A 67 -4.69 -5.15 11.09
CA LEU A 67 -4.31 -5.93 9.92
C LEU A 67 -3.06 -5.34 9.25
N GLU A 68 -2.07 -6.17 8.94
CA GLU A 68 -0.91 -5.76 8.16
C GLU A 68 -1.23 -5.85 6.66
N ASP A 69 -1.85 -4.81 6.11
CA ASP A 69 -2.05 -4.62 4.67
C ASP A 69 -1.14 -3.52 4.11
N VAL A 70 -1.19 -3.30 2.79
CA VAL A 70 -0.34 -2.31 2.13
C VAL A 70 -0.59 -0.90 2.67
N GLY A 71 -1.84 -0.54 2.93
CA GLY A 71 -2.19 0.78 3.45
C GLY A 71 -1.65 0.99 4.86
N HIS A 72 -1.80 -0.01 5.72
CA HIS A 72 -1.23 0.00 7.06
C HIS A 72 0.29 0.09 7.00
N VAL A 73 0.98 -0.77 6.25
CA VAL A 73 2.45 -0.77 6.20
C VAL A 73 3.01 0.52 5.62
N LEU A 74 2.34 1.17 4.67
CA LEU A 74 2.85 2.41 4.07
C LEU A 74 2.48 3.67 4.83
N TRP A 75 1.27 3.75 5.40
CA TRP A 75 0.75 5.01 5.96
C TRP A 75 0.14 4.87 7.36
N GLY A 76 -0.50 3.75 7.67
CA GLY A 76 -1.24 3.58 8.94
C GLY A 76 -0.40 3.07 10.13
N CYS A 77 0.73 2.41 9.87
CA CYS A 77 1.55 1.80 10.90
C CYS A 77 2.32 2.87 11.67
N LYS A 78 2.28 2.80 13.00
CA LYS A 78 3.01 3.72 13.89
C LYS A 78 4.47 3.93 13.44
N LEU A 79 5.18 2.86 13.08
CA LEU A 79 6.57 2.98 12.60
C LEU A 79 6.68 3.74 11.28
N SER A 80 5.76 3.51 10.35
CA SER A 80 5.75 4.20 9.06
C SER A 80 5.46 5.70 9.25
N ILE A 81 4.52 6.03 10.13
CA ILE A 81 4.24 7.42 10.54
C ILE A 81 5.51 8.09 11.07
N GLU A 82 6.21 7.45 12.01
CA GLU A 82 7.46 7.97 12.57
C GLU A 82 8.54 8.20 11.50
N VAL A 83 8.66 7.30 10.51
CA VAL A 83 9.59 7.46 9.38
C VAL A 83 9.21 8.68 8.54
N TRP A 84 7.94 8.83 8.17
CA TRP A 84 7.49 9.97 7.36
C TRP A 84 7.64 11.31 8.09
N GLN A 85 7.42 11.34 9.40
CA GLN A 85 7.65 12.52 10.23
C GLN A 85 9.13 12.91 10.23
N ARG A 86 10.03 11.94 10.39
CA ARG A 86 11.49 12.19 10.34
C ARG A 86 11.97 12.65 8.97
N CYS A 87 11.31 12.22 7.90
CA CYS A 87 11.57 12.68 6.54
C CYS A 87 10.96 14.06 6.23
N GLY A 88 10.18 14.65 7.14
CA GLY A 88 9.49 15.93 6.93
C GLY A 88 8.34 15.86 5.92
N TRP A 89 7.79 14.67 5.66
CA TRP A 89 6.76 14.47 4.63
C TRP A 89 5.37 14.23 5.21
N TRP A 90 5.26 13.93 6.50
CA TRP A 90 3.99 13.58 7.13
C TRP A 90 2.95 14.70 7.08
N GLU A 91 3.36 15.96 7.14
CA GLU A 91 2.44 17.11 7.07
C GLU A 91 1.79 17.28 5.68
N HIS A 92 2.24 16.52 4.68
CA HIS A 92 1.79 16.61 3.29
C HIS A 92 1.13 15.33 2.75
N ILE A 93 0.94 14.31 3.60
CA ILE A 93 0.27 13.04 3.29
C ILE A 93 -1.12 13.06 3.93
#